data_AF-A0A2G9TD51-F1
#
_entry.id   AF-A0A2G9TD51-F1
#
_cell.length_a   1.000
_cell.length_b   1.000
_cell.length_c   1.000
_cell.angle_alpha   90.00
_cell.angle_beta   90.00
_cell.angle_gamma   90.00
#
_symmetry.space_group_name_H-M   'P 1'
#
loop_
_entity.id
_entity.type
_entity.pdbx_description
1 polymer ?
#
loop_
_entity_poly.entity_id
_entity_poly.type
_entity_poly.pdbx_seq_one_letter_code
_entity_poly.pdbx_strand_id
1 'polypeptide(L)' 'MATFSKQGKLPPLPVSDLYETLDRYLKSALVLLNNDQRRKTRENVEVFRSSTLAEELQKVLTGRKAQMKNW' A
#
# COMPACT_ATOMS: atom_id res chain seq x y z
N MET A 1 -8.91 -33.42 17.34
CA MET A 1 -8.54 -32.00 17.13
C MET A 1 -8.84 -31.64 15.68
N ALA A 2 -9.67 -30.63 15.42
CA ALA A 2 -9.91 -30.17 14.05
C ALA A 2 -8.74 -29.27 13.59
N THR A 3 -8.07 -29.66 12.50
CA THR A 3 -6.89 -28.99 11.92
C THR A 3 -7.06 -27.48 11.74
N PHE A 4 -8.29 -27.00 11.49
CA PHE A 4 -8.59 -25.59 11.19
C PHE A 4 -9.17 -24.78 12.36
N SER A 5 -9.20 -25.34 13.57
CA SER A 5 -9.81 -24.71 14.76
C SER A 5 -9.26 -23.32 15.13
N LYS A 6 -8.07 -22.95 14.63
CA LYS A 6 -7.45 -21.63 14.87
C LYS A 6 -7.66 -20.62 13.74
N GLN A 7 -8.19 -21.04 12.58
CA GLN A 7 -8.37 -20.15 11.42
C GLN A 7 -9.29 -18.96 11.72
N GLY A 8 -10.32 -19.15 12.55
CA GLY A 8 -11.20 -18.07 13.00
C GLY A 8 -10.57 -17.06 13.96
N LYS A 9 -9.34 -17.31 14.45
CA LYS A 9 -8.61 -16.43 15.37
C LYS A 9 -7.52 -15.61 14.68
N LEU A 10 -7.27 -15.86 13.39
CA LEU A 10 -6.29 -15.08 12.64
C LEU A 10 -6.82 -13.67 12.38
N PRO A 11 -5.98 -12.63 12.57
CA PRO A 11 -6.39 -11.28 12.26
C PRO A 11 -6.62 -11.13 10.75
N PRO A 12 -7.58 -10.29 10.33
CA PRO A 12 -7.74 -9.92 8.93
C PRO A 12 -6.48 -9.20 8.42
N LEU A 13 -6.21 -9.30 7.12
CA LEU A 13 -5.09 -8.58 6.53
C LEU A 13 -5.30 -7.05 6.68
N PRO A 14 -4.35 -6.28 7.24
CA PRO A 14 -4.47 -4.83 7.33
C PRO A 14 -4.20 -4.19 5.96
N VAL A 15 -4.75 -3.01 5.72
CA VAL A 15 -4.31 -2.10 4.65
C VAL A 15 -3.35 -1.12 5.32
N SER A 16 -2.13 -1.00 4.80
CA SER A 16 -1.10 -0.10 5.32
C SER A 16 -1.43 1.37 5.04
N ASP A 17 -0.80 2.26 5.79
CA ASP A 17 -0.84 3.69 5.48
C ASP A 17 -0.22 3.96 4.10
N LEU A 18 -0.89 4.80 3.31
CA LEU A 18 -0.49 5.08 1.95
C LEU A 18 0.85 5.83 1.90
N TYR A 19 1.03 6.83 2.75
CA TYR A 19 2.24 7.67 2.75
C TYR A 19 3.46 6.87 3.20
N GLU A 20 3.31 6.06 4.26
CA GLU A 20 4.35 5.13 4.70
C GLU A 20 4.72 4.13 3.58
N THR A 21 3.73 3.62 2.86
CA THR A 21 3.95 2.69 1.75
C THR A 21 4.72 3.35 0.61
N LEU A 22 4.38 4.59 0.26
CA LEU A 22 5.09 5.37 -0.76
C LEU A 22 6.54 5.69 -0.34
N ASP A 23 6.78 6.00 0.94
CA ASP A 23 8.14 6.23 1.45
C ASP A 23 8.99 4.96 1.37
N ARG A 24 8.42 3.81 1.75
CA ARG A 24 9.08 2.50 1.63
C ARG A 24 9.35 2.14 0.16
N TYR A 25 8.42 2.45 -0.74
CA TYR A 25 8.60 2.27 -2.18
C TYR A 25 9.76 3.12 -2.70
N LEU A 26 9.82 4.41 -2.37
CA LEU A 26 10.93 5.27 -2.76
C LEU A 26 12.26 4.74 -2.22
N LYS A 27 12.29 4.30 -0.95
CA LYS A 27 13.50 3.75 -0.33
C LYS A 27 14.03 2.52 -1.09
N SER A 28 13.16 1.62 -1.55
CA SER A 28 13.56 0.42 -2.27
C SER A 28 13.86 0.67 -3.75
N ALA A 29 13.00 1.41 -4.44
CA ALA A 29 13.10 1.64 -5.87
C ALA A 29 14.32 2.50 -6.24
N LEU A 30 14.58 3.59 -5.49
CA LEU A 30 15.61 4.56 -5.85
C LEU A 30 17.02 3.97 -5.89
N VAL A 31 17.30 2.89 -5.15
CA VAL A 31 18.61 2.21 -5.16
C VAL A 31 18.95 1.64 -6.54
N LEU A 32 17.93 1.24 -7.31
CA LEU A 32 18.08 0.60 -8.62
C LEU A 32 18.11 1.59 -9.79
N LEU A 33 17.81 2.86 -9.52
CA LEU A 33 17.58 3.87 -10.56
C LEU A 33 18.79 4.79 -10.74
N ASN A 34 18.99 5.26 -11.97
CA ASN A 34 19.95 6.33 -12.26
C ASN A 34 19.41 7.72 -11.83
N ASN A 35 20.21 8.77 -11.95
CA ASN A 35 19.85 10.10 -11.43
C ASN A 35 18.57 10.69 -12.03
N ASP A 36 18.38 10.59 -13.35
CA ASP A 36 17.17 11.12 -14.01
C ASP A 36 15.92 10.32 -13.63
N GLN A 37 16.04 8.99 -13.56
CA GLN A 37 14.97 8.13 -13.10
C GLN A 37 14.61 8.42 -11.63
N ARG A 38 15.60 8.61 -10.76
CA ARG A 38 15.37 8.98 -9.34
C ARG A 38 14.59 10.29 -9.22
N ARG A 39 14.97 11.32 -10.00
CA ARG A 39 14.27 12.61 -10.02
C ARG A 39 12.81 12.41 -10.42
N LYS A 40 12.58 11.79 -11.59
CA LYS A 40 11.24 11.57 -12.12
C LYS A 40 10.36 10.69 -11.23
N THR A 41 10.91 9.65 -10.62
CA THR A 41 10.17 8.78 -9.69
C THR A 41 9.74 9.52 -8.44
N ARG A 42 10.59 10.38 -7.87
CA ARG A 42 10.20 11.22 -6.72
C ARG A 42 9.09 12.19 -7.10
N GLU A 43 9.23 12.90 -8.22
CA GLU A 43 8.21 13.82 -8.72
C GLU A 43 6.86 13.11 -8.92
N ASN A 44 6.86 11.94 -9.57
CA ASN A 44 5.64 11.15 -9.78
C ASN A 44 4.99 10.71 -8.46
N VAL A 45 5.79 10.31 -7.47
CA VAL A 45 5.26 9.90 -6.16
C VAL A 45 4.68 11.09 -5.42
N GLU A 46 5.29 12.27 -5.46
CA GLU A 46 4.73 13.46 -4.83
C GLU A 46 3.43 13.92 -5.53
N VAL A 47 3.40 13.91 -6.88
CA VAL A 47 2.19 14.22 -7.65
C VAL A 47 1.06 13.25 -7.30
N PHE A 48 1.36 11.95 -7.24
CA PHE A 48 0.38 10.94 -6.84
C PHE A 48 -0.06 11.17 -5.39
N ARG A 49 0.88 11.39 -4.46
CA ARG A 49 0.62 11.64 -3.03
C ARG A 49 -0.33 12.81 -2.80
N SER A 50 -0.20 13.88 -3.58
CA SER A 50 -1.07 15.07 -3.50
C SER A 50 -2.34 14.97 -4.35
N SER A 51 -2.54 13.88 -5.09
CA SER A 51 -3.69 13.73 -5.98
C SER A 51 -4.92 13.22 -5.24
N THR A 52 -6.10 13.70 -5.65
CA THR A 52 -7.39 13.16 -5.19
C THR A 52 -7.54 11.67 -5.52
N LEU A 53 -6.94 11.25 -6.65
CA LEU A 53 -6.92 9.86 -7.09
C LEU A 53 -6.31 8.92 -6.03
N ALA A 54 -5.22 9.34 -5.38
CA ALA A 54 -4.55 8.51 -4.39
C ALA A 54 -5.42 8.29 -3.13
N GLU A 55 -6.12 9.34 -2.69
CA GLU A 55 -7.10 9.25 -1.59
C GLU A 55 -8.29 8.35 -1.96
N GLU A 56 -8.83 8.51 -3.18
CA GLU A 56 -9.94 7.70 -3.68
C GLU A 56 -9.56 6.22 -3.76
N LEU A 57 -8.39 5.90 -4.30
CA LEU A 57 -7.90 4.52 -4.42
C LEU A 57 -7.70 3.88 -3.04
N GLN A 58 -7.10 4.61 -2.09
CA GLN A 58 -6.92 4.12 -0.72
C GLN A 58 -8.25 3.90 -0.01
N LYS A 59 -9.24 4.77 -0.24
CA LYS A 59 -10.60 4.63 0.29
C LYS A 59 -11.30 3.40 -0.28
N VAL A 60 -11.20 3.15 -1.59
CA VAL A 60 -11.75 1.95 -2.23
C VAL A 60 -11.11 0.69 -1.67
N LEU A 61 -9.79 0.68 -1.49
CA LEU A 61 -9.06 -0.46 -0.93
C LEU A 61 -9.47 -0.75 0.52
N THR A 62 -9.63 0.31 1.32
CA THR A 62 -10.11 0.20 2.71
C THR A 62 -11.57 -0.28 2.76
N GLY A 63 -12.40 0.15 1.82
CA GLY A 63 -13.77 -0.38 1.65
C GLY A 63 -13.78 -1.87 1.34
N ARG A 64 -12.88 -2.33 0.46
CA ARG A 64 -12.72 -3.75 0.12
C ARG A 64 -12.26 -4.58 1.33
N LYS A 65 -11.35 -4.06 2.15
CA LYS A 65 -10.96 -4.64 3.45
C LYS A 65 -12.15 -4.89 4.37
N ALA A 66 -13.14 -4.01 4.39
CA ALA A 66 -14.32 -4.21 5.23
C ALA A 66 -15.23 -5.36 4.76
N GLN A 67 -15.15 -5.73 3.48
CA GLN A 67 -16.01 -6.74 2.86
C GLN A 67 -15.38 -8.14 2.82
N MET A 68 -14.07 -8.27 3.08
CA MET A 68 -13.32 -9.52 2.92
C MET A 68 -12.44 -9.78 4.15
N LYS A 69 -12.31 -11.05 4.57
CA LYS A 69 -11.34 -11.43 5.62
C LYS A 69 -9.87 -11.17 5.20
N ASN A 70 -9.64 -11.17 3.89
CA ASN A 70 -8.38 -10.86 3.24
C ASN A 70 -8.75 -10.18 1.91
N TRP A 71 -8.30 -8.94 1.71
CA TRP A 71 -8.77 -8.03 0.66
C TRP A 71 -7.99 -8.14 -0.64
#